data_AF-A0A836BXV4-F1
#
_entry.id   AF-A0A836BXV4-F1
#
_cell.length_a   1.000
_cell.length_b   1.000
_cell.length_c   1.000
_cell.angle_alpha   90.00
_cell.angle_beta   90.00
_cell.angle_gamma   90.00
#
_symmetry.space_group_name_H-M   'P 1'
#
loop_
_entity.id
_entity.type
_entity.pdbx_description
1 polymer ?
#
loop_
_entity_poly.entity_id
_entity_poly.type
_entity_poly.pdbx_seq_one_letter_code
_entity_poly.pdbx_strand_id
1 'polypeptide(L)'
;MDVEPIFCAEQIVIPHNLADILKAYTKEVIRRQPTDIVAFSAKYFTNLANVASGAANTPAPAKEQLRQVYTRGGSGGATLTASQVSGLCQQAGIAEAVVAKVLEVGAFDAASVDLHKFVFLMLAMSCEDFNRVCMGIFDVFTDNGSLDTEQFVQLVSYLGPDMDPEVTPAFLATLEGELGDIPTVTYMEICEAPILKPKLGLT
;
A
#
# COMPACT_ATOMS: atom_id res chain seq x y z
N MET A 1 -27.10 46.13 9.98
CA MET A 1 -25.90 46.42 9.16
C MET A 1 -25.73 45.21 8.26
N ASP A 2 -26.32 45.30 7.07
CA ASP A 2 -26.21 44.25 6.06
C ASP A 2 -24.81 44.33 5.46
N VAL A 3 -24.05 43.24 5.60
CA VAL A 3 -22.74 43.10 4.96
C VAL A 3 -23.01 42.67 3.53
N GLU A 4 -23.19 43.64 2.63
CA GLU A 4 -23.17 43.36 1.20
C GLU A 4 -21.75 42.93 0.80
N PRO A 5 -21.58 41.77 0.13
CA PRO A 5 -20.27 41.35 -0.35
C PRO A 5 -19.74 42.34 -1.39
N ILE A 6 -18.52 42.86 -1.14
CA ILE A 6 -17.82 43.90 -1.90
C ILE A 6 -17.40 43.45 -3.33
N PHE A 7 -17.64 42.18 -3.69
CA PHE A 7 -17.26 41.61 -4.99
C PHE A 7 -18.50 41.31 -5.84
N CYS A 8 -18.55 41.86 -7.06
CA CYS A 8 -19.59 41.54 -8.04
C CYS A 8 -19.62 40.03 -8.31
N ALA A 9 -20.77 39.38 -8.14
CA ALA A 9 -20.96 37.95 -8.38
C ALA A 9 -20.54 37.50 -9.80
N GLU A 10 -20.52 38.43 -10.76
CA GLU A 10 -20.10 38.20 -12.15
C GLU A 10 -18.59 37.92 -12.32
N GLN A 11 -17.76 38.21 -11.31
CA GLN A 11 -16.31 37.96 -11.37
C GLN A 11 -15.91 36.58 -10.86
N ILE A 12 -16.82 35.86 -10.18
CA ILE A 12 -16.55 34.53 -9.63
C ILE A 12 -17.12 33.48 -10.58
N VAL A 13 -16.27 32.95 -11.45
CA VAL A 13 -16.64 31.84 -12.33
C VAL A 13 -16.65 30.54 -11.51
N ILE A 14 -17.84 30.08 -11.15
CA ILE A 14 -18.01 28.76 -10.52
C ILE A 14 -17.90 27.68 -11.60
N PRO A 15 -16.99 26.70 -11.47
CA PRO A 15 -16.91 25.60 -12.43
C PRO A 15 -18.21 24.80 -12.47
N HIS A 16 -18.69 24.49 -13.68
CA HIS A 16 -20.00 23.86 -13.92
C HIS A 16 -20.22 22.51 -13.20
N ASN A 17 -19.16 21.77 -12.87
CA ASN A 17 -19.24 20.46 -12.20
C ASN A 17 -18.92 20.49 -10.69
N LEU A 18 -18.54 21.65 -10.14
CA LEU A 18 -18.08 21.73 -8.75
C LEU A 18 -19.18 21.30 -7.76
N ALA A 19 -20.41 21.74 -7.98
CA ALA A 19 -21.55 21.43 -7.11
C ALA A 19 -21.82 19.92 -7.04
N ASP A 20 -21.75 19.21 -8.17
CA ASP A 20 -22.00 17.78 -8.22
C ASP A 20 -20.88 16.97 -7.57
N ILE A 21 -19.63 17.37 -7.76
CA ILE A 21 -18.46 16.75 -7.11
C ILE A 21 -18.58 16.86 -5.58
N LEU A 22 -18.88 18.06 -5.08
CA LEU A 22 -19.05 18.28 -3.65
C LEU A 22 -20.25 17.49 -3.10
N LYS A 23 -21.37 17.47 -3.82
CA LYS A 23 -22.57 16.70 -3.44
C LYS A 23 -22.29 15.19 -3.33
N ALA A 24 -21.52 14.62 -4.26
CA ALA A 24 -21.14 13.21 -4.23
C ALA A 24 -20.23 12.90 -3.04
N TYR A 25 -19.21 13.73 -2.81
CA TYR A 25 -18.32 13.62 -1.64
C TYR A 25 -19.09 13.71 -0.33
N THR A 26 -19.96 14.71 -0.16
CA THR A 26 -20.76 14.89 1.06
C THR A 26 -21.64 13.68 1.35
N LYS A 27 -22.25 13.07 0.31
CA LYS A 27 -23.03 11.83 0.47
C LYS A 27 -22.17 10.68 0.99
N GLU A 28 -20.96 10.50 0.48
CA GLU A 28 -20.07 9.42 0.95
C GLU A 28 -19.58 9.66 2.39
N VAL A 29 -19.28 10.91 2.78
CA VAL A 29 -18.95 11.24 4.18
C VAL A 29 -20.12 10.90 5.11
N ILE A 30 -21.34 11.31 4.77
CA ILE A 30 -22.55 10.99 5.56
C ILE A 30 -22.77 9.48 5.64
N ARG A 31 -22.56 8.75 4.54
CA ARG A 31 -22.79 7.31 4.49
C ARG A 31 -21.75 6.52 5.31
N ARG A 32 -20.50 6.97 5.30
CA ARG A 32 -19.37 6.26 5.91
C ARG A 32 -19.12 6.67 7.36
N GLN A 33 -19.62 7.83 7.79
CA GLN A 33 -19.40 8.39 9.13
C GLN A 33 -17.94 8.25 9.59
N PRO A 34 -16.94 8.70 8.80
CA PRO A 34 -15.54 8.52 9.14
C PRO A 34 -15.19 9.32 10.41
N THR A 35 -14.39 8.72 11.28
CA THR A 35 -13.86 9.38 12.49
C THR A 35 -12.89 10.52 12.15
N ASP A 36 -12.06 10.35 11.12
CA ASP A 36 -11.21 11.38 10.55
C ASP A 36 -11.67 11.75 9.14
N ILE A 37 -12.35 12.90 9.03
CA ILE A 37 -12.87 13.41 7.76
C ILE A 37 -11.73 13.86 6.85
N VAL A 38 -10.62 14.40 7.38
CA VAL A 38 -9.53 14.93 6.56
C VAL A 38 -8.80 13.78 5.85
N ALA A 39 -8.42 12.75 6.60
CA ALA A 39 -7.80 11.56 6.03
C ALA A 39 -8.73 10.85 5.02
N PHE A 40 -10.02 10.74 5.35
CA PHE A 40 -11.04 10.19 4.44
C PHE A 40 -11.13 11.00 3.14
N SER A 41 -11.08 12.33 3.22
CA SER A 41 -11.18 13.23 2.06
C SER A 41 -10.00 13.09 1.12
N ALA A 42 -8.78 13.06 1.67
CA ALA A 42 -7.57 12.84 0.89
C ALA A 42 -7.66 11.53 0.10
N LYS A 43 -8.08 10.44 0.77
CA LYS A 43 -8.27 9.13 0.15
C LYS A 43 -9.39 9.15 -0.91
N TYR A 44 -10.53 9.77 -0.62
CA TYR A 44 -11.67 9.84 -1.53
C TYR A 44 -11.32 10.55 -2.84
N PHE A 45 -10.72 11.75 -2.77
CA PHE A 45 -10.39 12.52 -3.97
C PHE A 45 -9.21 11.93 -4.74
N THR A 46 -8.24 11.31 -4.06
CA THR A 46 -7.18 10.53 -4.72
C THR A 46 -7.76 9.37 -5.51
N ASN A 47 -8.71 8.63 -4.93
CA ASN A 47 -9.39 7.53 -5.63
C ASN A 47 -10.21 8.04 -6.81
N LEU A 48 -10.95 9.13 -6.65
CA LEU A 48 -11.74 9.72 -7.73
C LEU A 48 -10.85 10.20 -8.88
N ALA A 49 -9.70 10.80 -8.58
CA ALA A 49 -8.70 11.21 -9.57
C ALA A 49 -8.08 10.02 -10.30
N ASN A 50 -7.78 8.93 -9.58
CA ASN A 50 -7.28 7.69 -10.19
C ASN A 50 -8.32 7.05 -11.13
N VAL A 51 -9.59 7.08 -10.75
CA VAL A 51 -10.70 6.60 -11.60
C VAL A 51 -10.86 7.46 -12.85
N ALA A 52 -10.88 8.78 -12.68
CA ALA A 52 -11.04 9.73 -13.79
C ALA A 52 -9.86 9.69 -14.78
N SER A 53 -8.65 9.43 -14.30
CA SER A 53 -7.43 9.31 -15.11
C SER A 53 -7.30 7.95 -15.81
N GLY A 54 -8.26 7.03 -15.64
CA GLY A 54 -8.20 5.66 -16.20
C GLY A 54 -7.26 4.72 -15.43
N ALA A 55 -6.58 5.18 -14.39
CA ALA A 55 -5.73 4.37 -13.52
C ALA A 55 -6.51 3.33 -12.70
N ALA A 56 -7.85 3.46 -12.62
CA ALA A 56 -8.71 2.46 -11.98
C ALA A 56 -9.01 1.21 -12.82
N ASN A 57 -8.70 1.21 -14.12
CA ASN A 57 -8.93 0.05 -14.99
C ASN A 57 -7.71 -0.88 -15.09
N THR A 58 -6.63 -0.57 -14.40
CA THR A 58 -5.46 -1.45 -14.37
C THR A 58 -5.68 -2.49 -13.27
N PRO A 59 -5.85 -3.77 -13.62
CA PRO A 59 -6.06 -4.82 -12.62
C PRO A 59 -4.86 -4.87 -11.67
N ALA A 60 -5.13 -5.06 -10.38
CA ALA A 60 -4.08 -5.26 -9.39
C ALA A 60 -3.25 -6.49 -9.76
N PRO A 61 -1.91 -6.48 -9.56
CA PRO A 61 -1.07 -7.63 -9.83
C PRO A 61 -1.56 -8.86 -9.06
N ALA A 62 -1.68 -9.99 -9.74
CA ALA A 62 -1.93 -11.26 -9.05
C ALA A 62 -0.69 -11.67 -8.24
N LYS A 63 -0.89 -12.34 -7.11
CA LYS A 63 0.20 -12.84 -6.25
C LYS A 63 1.24 -13.67 -7.01
N GLU A 64 0.78 -14.47 -7.98
CA GLU A 64 1.65 -15.25 -8.86
C GLU A 64 2.57 -14.39 -9.73
N GLN A 65 2.08 -13.24 -10.23
CA GLN A 65 2.91 -12.31 -10.99
C GLN A 65 3.99 -11.68 -10.10
N LEU A 66 3.62 -11.32 -8.86
CA LEU A 66 4.55 -10.79 -7.87
C LEU A 66 5.64 -11.79 -7.49
N ARG A 67 5.24 -13.06 -7.28
CA ARG A 67 6.16 -14.17 -7.02
C ARG A 67 7.14 -14.35 -8.19
N GLN A 68 6.66 -14.34 -9.43
CA GLN A 68 7.53 -14.45 -10.61
C GLN A 68 8.55 -13.31 -10.68
N VAL A 69 8.15 -12.07 -10.38
CA VAL A 69 9.09 -10.92 -10.32
C VAL A 69 10.14 -11.14 -9.24
N TYR A 70 9.72 -11.55 -8.04
CA TYR A 70 10.62 -11.79 -6.91
C TYR A 70 11.64 -12.91 -7.21
N THR A 71 11.18 -14.07 -7.67
CA THR A 71 12.05 -15.22 -7.98
C THR A 71 13.01 -14.90 -9.13
N ARG A 72 12.57 -14.18 -10.17
CA ARG A 72 13.43 -13.84 -11.33
C ARG A 72 14.43 -12.72 -11.02
N GLY A 73 14.05 -11.76 -10.19
CA GLY A 73 14.91 -10.63 -9.81
C GLY A 73 15.99 -11.00 -8.78
N GLY A 74 15.89 -12.19 -8.18
CA GLY A 74 16.83 -12.70 -7.20
C GLY A 74 16.27 -12.54 -5.79
N SER A 75 15.83 -13.67 -5.21
CA SER A 75 15.20 -13.73 -3.89
C SER A 75 16.07 -13.25 -2.72
N GLY A 76 17.38 -13.01 -2.95
CA GLY A 76 18.39 -12.73 -1.93
C GLY A 76 18.70 -11.25 -1.67
N GLY A 77 17.80 -10.32 -1.97
CA GLY A 77 17.99 -8.89 -1.65
C GLY A 77 18.69 -8.13 -2.76
N ALA A 78 18.41 -8.51 -4.00
CA ALA A 78 19.03 -7.89 -5.16
C ALA A 78 18.56 -6.43 -5.30
N THR A 79 19.52 -5.51 -5.31
CA THR A 79 19.30 -4.16 -5.78
C THR A 79 19.35 -4.14 -7.30
N LEU A 80 18.29 -3.67 -7.94
CA LEU A 80 18.16 -3.60 -9.39
C LEU A 80 17.95 -2.14 -9.84
N THR A 81 18.21 -1.83 -11.09
CA THR A 81 17.81 -0.51 -11.64
C THR A 81 16.30 -0.48 -11.89
N ALA A 82 15.71 0.71 -11.93
CA ALA A 82 14.28 0.85 -12.26
C ALA A 82 13.94 0.25 -13.64
N SER A 83 14.85 0.31 -14.62
CA SER A 83 14.63 -0.32 -15.93
C SER A 83 14.61 -1.84 -15.86
N GLN A 84 15.44 -2.46 -15.01
CA GLN A 84 15.43 -3.90 -14.78
C GLN A 84 14.14 -4.34 -14.10
N VAL A 85 13.70 -3.62 -13.06
CA VAL A 85 12.45 -3.90 -12.36
C VAL A 85 11.24 -3.78 -13.29
N SER A 86 11.18 -2.71 -14.10
CA SER A 86 10.13 -2.54 -15.11
C SER A 86 10.13 -3.69 -16.12
N GLY A 87 11.31 -4.13 -16.58
CA GLY A 87 11.43 -5.29 -17.47
C GLY A 87 10.92 -6.59 -16.85
N LEU A 88 11.25 -6.87 -15.58
CA LEU A 88 10.73 -8.03 -14.86
C LEU A 88 9.21 -7.99 -14.71
N CYS A 89 8.67 -6.83 -14.34
CA CYS A 89 7.23 -6.63 -14.20
C CYS A 89 6.50 -6.83 -15.52
N GLN A 90 7.02 -6.27 -16.61
CA GLN A 90 6.45 -6.45 -17.95
C GLN A 90 6.44 -7.93 -18.35
N GLN A 91 7.53 -8.67 -18.08
CA GLN A 91 7.61 -10.11 -18.35
C GLN A 91 6.68 -10.96 -17.47
N ALA A 92 6.28 -10.46 -16.31
CA ALA A 92 5.26 -11.08 -15.45
C ALA A 92 3.83 -10.66 -15.83
N GLY A 93 3.67 -9.78 -16.84
CA GLY A 93 2.37 -9.26 -17.27
C GLY A 93 1.79 -8.17 -16.35
N ILE A 94 2.63 -7.52 -15.56
CA ILE A 94 2.25 -6.38 -14.72
C ILE A 94 2.28 -5.12 -15.58
N ALA A 95 1.21 -4.34 -15.55
CA ALA A 95 1.07 -3.12 -16.33
C ALA A 95 2.06 -2.04 -15.87
N GLU A 96 2.66 -1.33 -16.83
CA GLU A 96 3.65 -0.27 -16.59
C GLU A 96 3.13 0.84 -15.67
N ALA A 97 1.84 1.18 -15.76
CA ALA A 97 1.23 2.17 -14.87
C ALA A 97 1.28 1.77 -13.39
N VAL A 98 1.18 0.47 -13.06
CA VAL A 98 1.32 -0.02 -11.68
C VAL A 98 2.77 0.10 -11.22
N VAL A 99 3.71 -0.28 -12.08
CA VAL A 99 5.16 -0.18 -11.79
C VAL A 99 5.54 1.26 -11.52
N ALA A 100 5.14 2.19 -12.40
CA ALA A 100 5.42 3.61 -12.25
C ALA A 100 4.85 4.16 -10.93
N LYS A 101 3.60 3.79 -10.60
CA LYS A 101 2.96 4.19 -9.35
C LYS A 101 3.70 3.68 -8.11
N VAL A 102 4.18 2.43 -8.13
CA VAL A 102 4.92 1.87 -6.98
C VAL A 102 6.30 2.49 -6.86
N LEU A 103 6.98 2.76 -7.99
CA LEU A 103 8.26 3.47 -7.99
C LEU A 103 8.13 4.88 -7.39
N GLU A 104 7.04 5.58 -7.73
CA GLU A 104 6.72 6.90 -7.16
C GLU A 104 6.39 6.83 -5.67
N VAL A 105 5.44 5.97 -5.27
CA VAL A 105 4.98 5.84 -3.88
C VAL A 105 6.10 5.37 -2.95
N GLY A 106 6.95 4.45 -3.41
CA GLY A 106 8.06 3.94 -2.60
C GLY A 106 9.30 4.84 -2.58
N ALA A 107 9.25 5.97 -3.30
CA ALA A 107 10.33 6.95 -3.45
C ALA A 107 11.68 6.30 -3.81
N PHE A 108 11.66 5.39 -4.78
CA PHE A 108 12.85 4.63 -5.17
C PHE A 108 13.83 5.46 -6.00
N ASP A 109 15.12 5.21 -5.79
CA ASP A 109 16.17 5.70 -6.70
C ASP A 109 16.16 4.87 -7.99
N ALA A 110 16.14 5.54 -9.14
CA ALA A 110 16.16 4.89 -10.44
C ALA A 110 17.42 4.03 -10.67
N ALA A 111 18.53 4.36 -10.02
CA ALA A 111 19.77 3.58 -10.09
C ALA A 111 19.78 2.36 -9.15
N SER A 112 18.94 2.37 -8.10
CA SER A 112 19.01 1.41 -7.01
C SER A 112 17.62 1.20 -6.37
N VAL A 113 16.93 0.16 -6.84
CA VAL A 113 15.63 -0.29 -6.37
C VAL A 113 15.83 -1.57 -5.55
N ASP A 114 15.51 -1.51 -4.26
CA ASP A 114 15.37 -2.68 -3.39
C ASP A 114 14.16 -3.51 -3.87
N LEU A 115 14.44 -4.69 -4.43
CA LEU A 115 13.39 -5.56 -4.99
C LEU A 115 12.42 -6.06 -3.92
N HIS A 116 12.88 -6.35 -2.69
CA HIS A 116 12.01 -6.79 -1.60
C HIS A 116 11.01 -5.72 -1.25
N LYS A 117 11.48 -4.49 -1.01
CA LYS A 117 10.62 -3.34 -0.75
C LYS A 117 9.66 -3.11 -1.92
N PHE A 118 10.15 -3.17 -3.15
CA PHE A 118 9.33 -2.93 -4.34
C PHE A 118 8.19 -3.94 -4.50
N VAL A 119 8.48 -5.24 -4.45
CA VAL A 119 7.48 -6.30 -4.55
C VAL A 119 6.52 -6.25 -3.36
N PHE A 120 7.03 -5.94 -2.16
CA PHE A 120 6.22 -5.81 -0.96
C PHE A 120 5.21 -4.67 -1.08
N LEU A 121 5.63 -3.49 -1.55
CA LEU A 121 4.73 -2.36 -1.76
C LEU A 121 3.67 -2.69 -2.82
N MET A 122 4.02 -3.39 -3.91
CA MET A 122 3.02 -3.87 -4.88
C MET A 122 1.98 -4.79 -4.23
N LEU A 123 2.42 -5.72 -3.38
CA LEU A 123 1.53 -6.60 -2.63
C LEU A 123 0.63 -5.80 -1.67
N ALA A 124 1.23 -4.94 -0.85
CA ALA A 124 0.53 -4.17 0.17
C ALA A 124 -0.52 -3.23 -0.44
N MET A 125 -0.21 -2.59 -1.57
CA MET A 125 -1.15 -1.73 -2.30
C MET A 125 -2.30 -2.50 -2.97
N SER A 126 -2.16 -3.82 -3.11
CA SER A 126 -3.19 -4.71 -3.69
C SER A 126 -4.06 -5.39 -2.63
N CYS A 127 -3.71 -5.27 -1.35
CA CYS A 127 -4.43 -5.87 -0.23
C CYS A 127 -5.39 -4.87 0.44
N GLU A 128 -6.50 -5.38 0.98
CA GLU A 128 -7.52 -4.55 1.63
C GLU A 128 -7.23 -4.30 3.12
N ASP A 129 -6.52 -5.24 3.76
CA ASP A 129 -6.26 -5.25 5.19
C ASP A 129 -4.90 -5.91 5.52
N PHE A 130 -4.42 -5.68 6.74
CA PHE A 130 -3.12 -6.16 7.22
C PHE A 130 -3.01 -7.70 7.21
N ASN A 131 -4.10 -8.42 7.48
CA ASN A 131 -4.11 -9.88 7.45
C ASN A 131 -3.83 -10.40 6.03
N ARG A 132 -4.50 -9.82 5.02
CA ARG A 132 -4.25 -10.16 3.60
C ARG A 132 -2.83 -9.85 3.17
N VAL A 133 -2.21 -8.77 3.70
CA VAL A 133 -0.79 -8.48 3.50
C VAL A 133 0.05 -9.61 4.08
N CYS A 134 -0.13 -10.00 5.34
CA CYS A 134 0.62 -11.08 5.97
C CYS A 134 0.48 -12.41 5.23
N MET A 135 -0.74 -12.82 4.85
CA MET A 135 -0.92 -14.02 4.02
C MET A 135 -0.19 -13.90 2.68
N GLY A 136 -0.28 -12.73 2.06
CA GLY A 136 0.42 -12.41 0.81
C GLY A 136 1.94 -12.50 0.92
N ILE A 137 2.52 -12.16 2.07
CA ILE A 137 3.96 -12.27 2.30
C ILE A 137 4.39 -13.72 2.12
N PHE A 138 3.73 -14.66 2.81
CA PHE A 138 4.06 -16.08 2.67
C PHE A 138 3.76 -16.60 1.25
N ASP A 139 2.69 -16.11 0.62
CA ASP A 139 2.33 -16.48 -0.75
C ASP A 139 3.26 -15.92 -1.85
N VAL A 140 4.10 -14.93 -1.56
CA VAL A 140 4.94 -14.27 -2.58
C VAL A 140 6.43 -14.50 -2.30
N PHE A 141 6.83 -14.44 -1.04
CA PHE A 141 8.24 -14.44 -0.64
C PHE A 141 8.76 -15.81 -0.17
N THR A 142 7.91 -16.84 -0.10
CA THR A 142 8.30 -18.19 0.35
C THR A 142 7.86 -19.28 -0.61
N ASP A 143 8.67 -20.32 -0.79
CA ASP A 143 8.29 -21.49 -1.59
C ASP A 143 7.66 -22.62 -0.75
N ASN A 144 8.00 -22.67 0.54
CA ASN A 144 7.60 -23.73 1.47
C ASN A 144 6.64 -23.26 2.57
N GLY A 145 6.20 -21.99 2.54
CA GLY A 145 5.31 -21.41 3.55
C GLY A 145 6.00 -20.94 4.84
N SER A 146 7.33 -20.97 4.89
CA SER A 146 8.14 -20.43 5.99
C SER A 146 9.07 -19.32 5.50
N LEU A 147 9.24 -18.26 6.30
CA LEU A 147 10.09 -17.12 6.00
C LEU A 147 11.06 -16.88 7.16
N ASP A 148 12.28 -16.44 6.88
CA ASP A 148 13.21 -16.01 7.94
C ASP A 148 12.57 -14.88 8.76
N THR A 149 12.69 -14.96 10.09
CA THR A 149 12.05 -14.02 11.02
C THR A 149 12.52 -12.59 10.78
N GLU A 150 13.82 -12.40 10.57
CA GLU A 150 14.40 -11.09 10.23
C GLU A 150 13.79 -10.53 8.93
N GLN A 151 13.63 -11.37 7.91
CA GLN A 151 13.04 -10.98 6.64
C GLN A 151 11.55 -10.63 6.81
N PHE A 152 10.80 -11.37 7.62
CA PHE A 152 9.41 -11.04 7.92
C PHE A 152 9.28 -9.67 8.59
N VAL A 153 10.07 -9.42 9.64
CA VAL A 153 10.08 -8.14 10.36
C VAL A 153 10.50 -7.00 9.43
N GLN A 154 11.50 -7.22 8.57
CA GLN A 154 11.93 -6.25 7.56
C GLN A 154 10.79 -5.92 6.57
N LEU A 155 10.07 -6.92 6.06
CA LEU A 155 8.95 -6.69 5.15
C LEU A 155 7.83 -5.89 5.83
N VAL A 156 7.46 -6.24 7.07
CA VAL A 156 6.47 -5.50 7.86
C VAL A 156 6.92 -4.06 8.09
N SER A 157 8.22 -3.82 8.32
CA SER A 157 8.77 -2.48 8.54
C SER A 157 8.51 -1.52 7.37
N TYR A 158 8.39 -2.03 6.14
CA TYR A 158 8.11 -1.21 4.97
C TYR A 158 6.69 -0.60 4.95
N LEU A 159 5.77 -1.06 5.82
CA LEU A 159 4.46 -0.42 5.99
C LEU A 159 4.54 0.89 6.77
N GLY A 160 5.49 1.01 7.70
CA GLY A 160 5.65 2.22 8.53
C GLY A 160 6.61 3.22 7.89
N PRO A 161 6.41 4.55 8.05
CA PRO A 161 5.25 5.23 8.66
C PRO A 161 4.14 5.58 7.66
N ASP A 162 4.36 5.41 6.36
CA ASP A 162 3.51 6.02 5.32
C ASP A 162 2.24 5.22 4.97
N MET A 163 2.26 3.89 5.10
CA MET A 163 1.12 3.03 4.76
C MET A 163 0.31 2.60 5.99
N ASP A 164 0.98 2.30 7.10
CA ASP A 164 0.37 1.92 8.38
C ASP A 164 1.08 2.66 9.52
N PRO A 165 0.49 3.73 10.06
CA PRO A 165 1.11 4.54 11.11
C PRO A 165 1.24 3.81 12.45
N GLU A 166 0.56 2.67 12.63
CA GLU A 166 0.69 1.85 13.84
C GLU A 166 1.93 0.94 13.79
N VAL A 167 2.51 0.73 12.60
CA VAL A 167 3.80 0.03 12.45
C VAL A 167 4.93 0.98 12.83
N THR A 168 5.13 1.12 14.13
CA THR A 168 6.16 1.97 14.74
C THR A 168 7.43 1.18 15.04
N PRO A 169 8.58 1.85 15.28
CA PRO A 169 9.79 1.17 15.76
C PRO A 169 9.57 0.37 17.05
N ALA A 170 8.70 0.85 17.95
CA ALA A 170 8.35 0.13 19.18
C ALA A 170 7.51 -1.13 18.90
N PHE A 171 6.60 -1.05 17.93
CA PHE A 171 5.86 -2.21 17.45
C PHE A 171 6.79 -3.26 16.83
N LEU A 172 7.73 -2.83 15.96
CA LEU A 172 8.69 -3.74 15.33
C LEU A 172 9.62 -4.40 16.34
N ALA A 173 10.12 -3.66 17.33
CA ALA A 173 10.95 -4.22 18.40
C ALA A 173 10.18 -5.23 19.27
N THR A 174 8.89 -4.99 19.51
CA THR A 174 8.03 -5.93 20.23
C THR A 174 7.79 -7.19 19.39
N LEU A 175 7.50 -7.02 18.10
CA LEU A 175 7.31 -8.12 17.16
C LEU A 175 8.56 -9.00 17.04
N GLU A 176 9.74 -8.38 16.91
CA GLU A 176 11.02 -9.06 16.88
C GLU A 176 11.29 -9.81 18.21
N GLY A 177 10.93 -9.22 19.35
CA GLY A 177 11.03 -9.89 20.65
C GLY A 177 10.08 -11.07 20.82
N GLU A 178 8.87 -11.00 20.26
CA GLU A 178 7.88 -12.09 20.31
C GLU A 178 8.23 -13.25 19.36
N LEU A 179 8.84 -12.97 18.21
CA LEU A 179 9.20 -13.96 17.20
C LEU A 179 10.67 -14.42 17.29
N GLY A 180 11.53 -13.68 17.98
CA GLY A 180 13.00 -13.80 17.91
C GLY A 180 13.58 -15.12 18.42
N ASP A 181 12.80 -15.92 19.14
CA ASP A 181 13.21 -17.28 19.54
C ASP A 181 13.09 -18.30 18.39
N ILE A 182 12.42 -17.94 17.29
CA ILE A 182 12.15 -18.80 16.14
C ILE A 182 12.96 -18.28 14.94
N PRO A 183 13.81 -19.09 14.29
CA PRO A 183 14.62 -18.63 13.16
C PRO A 183 13.79 -18.38 11.90
N THR A 184 12.73 -19.16 11.70
CA THR A 184 11.81 -19.05 10.57
C THR A 184 10.38 -19.09 11.06
N VAL A 185 9.54 -18.18 10.58
CA VAL A 185 8.13 -18.09 10.94
C VAL A 185 7.24 -18.57 9.80
N THR A 186 6.06 -19.06 10.18
CA THR A 186 4.94 -19.41 9.31
C THR A 186 3.75 -18.51 9.60
N TYR A 187 2.74 -18.54 8.72
CA TYR A 187 1.51 -17.77 8.96
C TYR A 187 0.82 -18.15 10.29
N MET A 188 0.91 -19.42 10.73
CA MET A 188 0.32 -19.85 11.99
C MET A 188 1.03 -19.24 13.20
N GLU A 189 2.36 -19.18 13.19
CA GLU A 189 3.14 -18.62 14.30
C GLU A 189 2.92 -17.11 14.44
N ILE A 190 2.81 -16.37 13.33
CA ILE A 190 2.49 -14.94 13.40
C ILE A 190 1.06 -14.68 13.89
N CYS A 191 0.12 -15.61 13.70
CA CYS A 191 -1.23 -15.51 14.26
C CYS A 191 -1.23 -15.70 15.78
N GLU A 192 -0.22 -16.37 16.33
CA GLU A 192 -0.06 -16.54 17.77
C GLU A 192 0.65 -15.37 18.45
N ALA A 193 1.41 -14.56 17.70
CA ALA A 193 2.09 -13.37 18.20
C ALA A 193 1.08 -12.35 18.78
N PRO A 194 1.13 -12.08 20.11
CA PRO A 194 0.19 -11.16 20.77
C PRO A 194 0.10 -9.77 20.14
N ILE A 195 1.21 -9.21 19.68
CA ILE A 195 1.23 -7.87 19.08
C ILE A 195 0.51 -7.82 17.73
N LEU A 196 0.42 -8.95 17.00
CA LEU A 196 -0.21 -9.04 15.69
C LEU A 196 -1.69 -9.37 15.77
N LYS A 197 -2.16 -10.11 16.79
CA LYS A 197 -3.56 -10.53 16.92
C LYS A 197 -4.59 -9.41 16.67
N PRO A 198 -4.46 -8.21 17.29
CA PRO A 198 -5.39 -7.11 17.04
C PRO A 198 -5.39 -6.64 15.59
N LYS A 199 -4.21 -6.54 14.96
CA LYS A 199 -4.06 -6.12 13.55
C LYS A 199 -4.54 -7.17 12.55
N LEU A 200 -4.46 -8.45 12.92
CA LEU A 200 -4.96 -9.57 12.12
C LEU A 200 -6.48 -9.76 12.22
N GLY A 201 -7.14 -9.04 13.13
CA GLY A 201 -8.56 -9.21 13.43
C GLY A 201 -8.86 -10.49 14.23
N LEU A 202 -7.87 -11.02 14.94
CA LEU A 202 -7.99 -12.19 15.80
C LEU A 202 -8.16 -11.71 17.25
N THR A 203 -9.34 -11.95 17.83
CA THR A 203 -9.64 -11.69 19.25
C THR A 203 -9.60 -12.97 20.06
#